data_AF-A0A9W6VJB6-F1
#
_entry.id   AF-A0A9W6VJB6-F1
#
_cell.length_a   1.000
_cell.length_b   1.000
_cell.length_c   1.000
_cell.angle_alpha   90.00
_cell.angle_beta   90.00
_cell.angle_gamma   90.00
#
_symmetry.space_group_name_H-M   'P 1'
#
loop_
_entity.id
_entity.type
_entity.pdbx_description
1 polymer ?
#
loop_
_entity_poly.entity_id
_entity_poly.type
_entity_poly.pdbx_seq_one_letter_code
_entity_poly.pdbx_strand_id
1 'polypeptide(L)'
;MCRIRGRITAELRDAGQQVNHERVERVMRIFGIVGVHLRRKVRTTVPAPSHQTVPDLIKREFTAPTPNQRYAGDMTYLPVGGGRFLYLARR
;
A
#
# COMPACT_ATOMS: atom_id res chain seq x y z
N MET A 1 12.71 -6.82 -8.38
CA MET A 1 13.59 -5.82 -9.03
C MET A 1 13.67 -4.57 -8.15
N CYS A 2 14.86 -4.24 -7.66
CA CYS A 2 15.08 -3.24 -6.61
C CYS A 2 14.80 -1.82 -7.13
N ARG A 3 13.70 -1.18 -6.69
CA ARG A 3 13.24 0.13 -7.19
C ARG A 3 14.17 1.32 -6.86
N ILE A 4 15.17 1.16 -6.00
CA ILE A 4 16.05 2.27 -5.56
C ILE A 4 17.21 2.59 -6.52
N ARG A 5 17.57 1.71 -7.47
CA ARG A 5 18.67 1.96 -8.44
C ARG A 5 18.47 3.26 -9.21
N GLY A 6 17.25 3.49 -9.70
CA GLY A 6 16.91 4.69 -10.48
C GLY A 6 17.05 5.97 -9.65
N ARG A 7 16.63 5.92 -8.38
CA ARG A 7 16.77 7.03 -7.44
C ARG A 7 18.24 7.36 -7.17
N ILE A 8 19.06 6.35 -6.87
CA ILE A 8 20.50 6.54 -6.61
C ILE A 8 21.21 7.09 -7.85
N THR A 9 20.83 6.62 -9.04
CA THR A 9 21.41 7.13 -10.30
C THR A 9 21.04 8.59 -10.54
N ALA A 10 19.81 9.00 -10.21
CA ALA A 10 19.38 10.39 -10.29
C ALA A 10 20.15 11.27 -9.28
N GLU A 11 20.21 10.86 -8.01
CA GLU A 11 20.94 11.59 -6.96
C GLU A 11 22.43 11.76 -7.29
N LEU A 12 23.08 10.74 -7.88
CA LEU A 12 24.46 10.84 -8.34
C LEU A 12 24.62 11.83 -9.50
N ARG A 13 23.66 11.85 -10.43
CA ARG A 13 23.68 12.81 -11.55
C ARG A 13 23.48 14.25 -11.07
N ASP A 14 22.59 14.46 -10.10
CA ASP A 14 22.37 15.78 -9.49
C ASP A 14 23.63 16.27 -8.76
N ALA A 15 24.43 15.34 -8.20
CA ALA A 15 25.74 15.61 -7.63
C ALA A 15 26.87 15.79 -8.67
N GLY A 16 26.54 15.86 -9.97
CA GLY A 16 27.49 16.04 -11.07
C GLY A 16 28.22 14.76 -11.51
N GLN A 17 27.87 13.60 -10.95
CA GLN A 17 28.51 12.33 -11.28
C GLN A 17 27.76 11.62 -12.41
N GLN A 18 28.38 11.55 -13.59
CA GLN A 18 27.83 10.80 -14.73
C GLN A 18 28.12 9.30 -14.58
N VAL A 19 27.25 8.58 -13.87
CA VAL A 19 27.38 7.14 -13.63
C VAL A 19 26.33 6.37 -14.44
N ASN A 20 26.73 5.28 -15.09
CA ASN A 20 25.81 4.37 -15.75
C ASN A 20 25.00 3.56 -14.72
N HIS A 21 23.70 3.36 -14.96
CA HIS A 21 22.79 2.63 -14.10
C HIS A 21 23.23 1.18 -13.83
N GLU A 22 23.90 0.53 -14.79
CA GLU A 22 24.49 -0.80 -14.61
C GLU A 22 25.62 -0.82 -13.57
N ARG A 23 26.41 0.26 -13.52
CA ARG A 23 27.48 0.40 -12.52
C ARG A 23 26.89 0.60 -11.13
N VAL A 24 25.84 1.41 -11.02
CA VAL A 24 25.09 1.59 -9.77
C VAL A 24 24.51 0.25 -9.31
N GLU A 25 23.90 -0.52 -10.20
CA GLU A 25 23.34 -1.83 -9.88
C GLU A 25 24.41 -2.84 -9.42
N ARG A 26 25.56 -2.86 -10.09
CA ARG A 26 26.69 -3.73 -9.72
C ARG A 26 27.22 -3.38 -8.33
N VAL A 27 27.43 -2.10 -8.04
CA VAL A 27 27.89 -1.62 -6.72
C VAL A 27 26.86 -1.96 -5.65
N MET A 28 25.58 -1.69 -5.89
CA MET A 28 24.52 -2.07 -4.96
C MET A 28 24.50 -3.57 -4.66
N ARG A 29 24.75 -4.42 -5.68
CA ARG A 29 24.83 -5.87 -5.51
C ARG A 29 26.03 -6.30 -4.67
N ILE A 30 27.21 -5.71 -4.90
CA ILE A 30 28.44 -6.00 -4.15
C ILE A 30 28.27 -5.63 -2.67
N PHE A 31 27.66 -4.48 -2.38
CA PHE A 31 27.48 -3.98 -1.02
C PHE A 31 26.16 -4.42 -0.36
N GLY A 32 25.36 -5.28 -1.02
CA GLY A 32 24.08 -5.75 -0.50
C GLY A 32 23.03 -4.66 -0.30
N ILE A 33 23.15 -3.52 -0.99
CA ILE A 33 22.25 -2.37 -0.86
C ILE A 33 20.90 -2.72 -1.50
N VAL A 34 19.88 -2.84 -0.65
CA VAL A 34 18.50 -3.15 -1.06
C VAL A 34 17.55 -2.02 -0.71
N GLY A 35 16.58 -1.79 -1.58
CA GLY A 35 15.55 -0.79 -1.38
C GLY A 35 14.51 -1.28 -0.40
N VAL A 36 14.53 -0.73 0.81
CA VAL A 36 13.49 -0.99 1.80
C VAL A 36 12.30 -0.08 1.50
N HIS A 37 11.17 -0.67 1.10
CA HIS A 37 9.90 0.05 1.03
C HIS A 37 9.23 -0.01 2.40
N LEU A 38 9.43 1.02 3.21
CA LEU A 38 8.66 1.22 4.43
C LEU A 38 7.21 1.53 4.04
N ARG A 39 6.35 0.50 3.99
CA ARG A 39 4.91 0.71 3.88
C ARG A 39 4.49 1.56 5.07
N ARG A 40 4.03 2.78 4.82
CA ARG A 40 3.41 3.62 5.85
C ARG A 40 2.17 2.87 6.34
N LYS A 41 2.24 2.26 7.52
CA LYS A 41 1.07 1.67 8.19
C LYS A 41 0.15 2.82 8.59
N VAL A 42 -0.77 3.19 7.69
CA VAL A 42 -1.87 4.08 8.04
C VAL A 42 -2.89 3.24 8.79
N ARG A 43 -2.98 3.43 10.11
CA ARG A 43 -4.04 2.81 10.93
C ARG A 43 -5.30 3.64 10.74
N THR A 44 -6.17 3.19 9.85
CA THR A 44 -7.41 3.89 9.46
C THR A 44 -8.50 3.84 10.54
N THR A 45 -8.43 2.88 11.46
CA THR A 45 -9.48 2.65 12.46
C THR A 45 -8.88 2.52 13.86
N VAL A 46 -9.24 3.47 14.73
CA VAL A 46 -9.08 3.34 16.18
C VAL A 46 -10.42 2.81 16.71
N PRO A 47 -10.48 1.58 17.24
CA PRO A 47 -11.72 1.06 17.82
C PRO A 47 -12.16 1.96 18.97
N ALA A 48 -13.45 2.33 19.01
CA ALA A 48 -14.02 2.94 20.20
C ALA A 48 -13.96 1.93 21.36
N PRO A 49 -13.73 2.35 22.63
CA PRO A 49 -13.64 1.43 23.77
C PRO A 49 -14.89 0.56 23.96
N SER A 50 -16.05 1.03 23.50
CA SER A 50 -17.34 0.33 23.53
C SER A 50 -17.57 -0.61 22.34
N HIS A 51 -16.60 -0.76 21.44
CA HIS A 51 -16.77 -1.56 20.23
C HIS A 51 -16.71 -3.05 20.59
N GLN A 52 -17.87 -3.62 20.85
CA GLN A 52 -18.04 -5.06 20.99
C GLN A 52 -17.69 -5.73 19.67
N THR A 53 -16.80 -6.73 19.70
CA THR A 53 -16.42 -7.49 18.51
C THR A 53 -17.65 -8.18 17.94
N VAL A 54 -18.23 -7.63 16.88
CA VAL A 54 -19.35 -8.23 16.18
C VAL A 54 -18.82 -9.48 15.44
N PRO A 55 -19.45 -10.65 15.61
CA PRO A 55 -19.02 -11.86 14.91
C PRO A 55 -19.20 -11.69 13.40
N ASP A 56 -18.24 -12.18 12.62
CA ASP A 56 -18.34 -12.27 11.16
C ASP A 56 -19.40 -13.31 10.79
N LEU A 57 -20.62 -12.84 10.49
CA LEU A 57 -21.79 -13.69 10.23
C LEU A 57 -21.65 -14.51 8.95
N ILE A 58 -20.88 -14.03 7.96
CA ILE A 58 -20.68 -14.73 6.68
C ILE A 58 -19.36 -15.49 6.63
N LYS A 59 -18.49 -15.38 7.65
CA LYS A 59 -17.20 -16.08 7.76
C LYS A 59 -16.33 -15.95 6.49
N ARG A 60 -16.43 -14.81 5.80
CA ARG A 60 -15.79 -14.55 4.48
C ARG A 60 -16.20 -15.53 3.37
N GLU A 61 -17.36 -16.16 3.48
CA GLU A 61 -17.95 -17.03 2.46
C GLU A 61 -18.90 -16.24 1.56
N PHE A 62 -18.39 -15.74 0.43
CA PHE A 62 -19.16 -14.87 -0.47
C PHE A 62 -20.05 -15.65 -1.47
N THR A 63 -19.93 -16.97 -1.53
CA THR A 63 -20.65 -17.82 -2.49
C THR A 63 -22.05 -18.18 -2.00
N ALA A 64 -23.10 -17.56 -2.53
CA ALA A 64 -24.48 -17.90 -2.19
C ALA A 64 -25.07 -18.94 -3.18
N PRO A 65 -25.79 -19.98 -2.70
CA PRO A 65 -26.45 -20.95 -3.57
C PRO A 65 -27.69 -20.36 -4.29
N THR A 66 -28.30 -19.29 -3.76
CA THR A 66 -29.36 -18.52 -4.43
C THR A 66 -29.22 -17.01 -4.16
N PRO A 67 -29.79 -16.12 -5.00
CA PRO A 67 -29.81 -14.69 -4.74
C PRO A 67 -30.46 -14.34 -3.40
N ASN A 68 -30.15 -13.16 -2.84
CA ASN A 68 -30.71 -12.62 -1.60
C ASN A 68 -30.36 -13.37 -0.29
N GLN A 69 -29.40 -14.30 -0.31
CA GLN A 69 -28.94 -14.98 0.92
C GLN A 69 -27.73 -14.33 1.59
N ARG A 70 -26.89 -13.62 0.82
CA ARG A 70 -25.67 -12.98 1.33
C ARG A 70 -25.49 -11.62 0.67
N TYR A 71 -25.28 -10.59 1.48
CA TYR A 71 -25.01 -9.23 1.02
C TYR A 71 -23.62 -8.83 1.51
N ALA A 72 -22.78 -8.41 0.57
CA ALA A 72 -21.47 -7.84 0.86
C ALA A 72 -21.36 -6.53 0.10
N GLY A 73 -20.95 -5.47 0.80
CA GLY A 73 -20.65 -4.17 0.19
C GLY A 73 -19.27 -3.71 0.63
N ASP A 74 -18.51 -3.13 -0.28
CA ASP A 74 -17.25 -2.47 0.04
C ASP A 74 -17.47 -0.96 0.21
N MET A 75 -16.82 -0.37 1.22
CA MET A 75 -16.73 1.07 1.40
C MET A 75 -15.32 1.51 1.05
N THR A 76 -15.14 2.21 -0.06
CA THR A 76 -13.82 2.68 -0.49
C THR A 76 -13.58 4.10 0.04
N TYR A 77 -12.51 4.27 0.83
CA TYR A 77 -12.04 5.58 1.30
C TYR A 77 -11.13 6.22 0.25
N LEU A 78 -11.54 7.37 -0.26
CA LEU A 78 -10.73 8.17 -1.18
C LEU A 78 -10.04 9.29 -0.40
N PRO A 79 -8.69 9.35 -0.41
CA PRO A 79 -7.99 10.46 0.22
C PRO A 79 -8.23 11.74 -0.59
N VAL A 80 -8.73 12.77 0.08
CA VAL A 80 -8.79 14.12 -0.46
C VAL A 80 -7.86 15.01 0.36
N GLY A 81 -7.14 15.92 -0.30
CA GLY A 81 -6.07 16.69 0.33
C GLY A 81 -6.45 17.33 1.68
N GLY A 82 -5.44 17.57 2.52
CA GLY A 82 -5.63 18.17 3.85
C GLY A 82 -6.09 17.19 4.94
N GLY A 83 -5.81 15.89 4.78
CA GLY A 83 -6.12 14.88 5.80
C GLY A 83 -7.61 14.48 5.86
N ARG A 84 -8.40 14.85 4.83
CA ARG A 84 -9.81 14.51 4.72
C ARG A 84 -10.00 13.26 3.86
N PHE A 85 -11.12 12.57 4.05
CA PHE A 85 -11.47 11.39 3.28
C PHE A 85 -12.91 11.50 2.79
N LEU A 86 -13.16 11.04 1.56
CA LEU A 86 -14.50 10.84 1.01
C LEU A 86 -14.80 9.34 0.92
N TYR A 87 -16.08 8.99 0.99
CA TYR A 87 -16.55 7.63 0.84
C TYR A 87 -17.11 7.44 -0.57
N LEU A 88 -16.59 6.47 -1.30
CA LEU A 88 -17.16 6.01 -2.56
C LEU A 88 -18.02 4.77 -2.30
N ALA A 89 -19.33 4.91 -2.48
CA ALA A 89 -20.24 3.78 -2.56
C ALA A 89 -20.24 3.28 -4.01
N ARG A 90 -19.83 2.02 -4.22
CA ARG A 90 -20.00 1.36 -5.52
C ARG A 90 -21.37 0.70 -5.55
N ARG A 91 -22.10 0.95 -6.64
CA ARG A 91 -23.43 0.40 -6.89
C ARG A 91 -23.33 -1.03 -7.41
#